data_AF-A0A3B9D280-F1
#
_entry.id   AF-A0A3B9D280-F1
#
_cell.length_a   1.000
_cell.length_b   1.000
_cell.length_c   1.000
_cell.angle_alpha   90.00
_cell.angle_beta   90.00
_cell.angle_gamma   90.00
#
_symmetry.space_group_name_H-M   'P 1'
#
loop_
_entity.id
_entity.type
_entity.pdbx_description
1 polymer ?
#
loop_
_entity_poly.entity_id
_entity_poly.type
_entity_poly.pdbx_seq_one_letter_code
_entity_poly.pdbx_strand_id
1 'polypeptide(L)'
;MHRFIIPMLALVITAGSVSATAQTKSKSSGKAVSEQKSESARYRRLPPYWGKLELDEDQRADVYDIREDYGVQIAELKAQIERLQAEMDDELDDVLTSSQKSALAKLRSSRTKATKASDEEEKEDSKTSSRRSSSRTRRTASK
;
A
#
# COMPACT_ATOMS: atom_id res chain seq x y z
N MET A 1 14.77 -23.95 26.08
CA MET A 1 13.40 -24.50 26.28
C MET A 1 12.72 -23.70 27.38
N HIS A 2 12.11 -22.57 27.02
CA HIS A 2 11.28 -21.81 27.94
C HIS A 2 9.86 -21.78 27.39
N ARG A 3 8.95 -22.06 28.29
CA ARG A 3 7.65 -22.70 28.05
C ARG A 3 6.62 -21.65 27.66
N PHE A 4 5.85 -21.96 26.63
CA PHE A 4 4.56 -21.35 26.32
C PHE A 4 3.66 -21.36 27.56
N ILE A 5 3.23 -20.19 28.02
CA ILE A 5 2.13 -20.03 28.96
C ILE A 5 1.13 -19.10 28.29
N ILE A 6 0.13 -19.71 27.66
CA ILE A 6 -1.08 -19.04 27.21
C ILE A 6 -2.01 -18.99 28.43
N PRO A 7 -2.30 -17.83 29.05
CA PRO A 7 -3.46 -17.72 29.91
C PRO A 7 -4.69 -17.51 29.02
N MET A 8 -5.37 -18.63 28.77
CA MET A 8 -6.78 -18.71 28.47
C MET A 8 -7.55 -17.96 29.56
N LEU A 9 -8.15 -16.79 29.27
CA LEU A 9 -9.05 -16.14 30.22
C LEU A 9 -10.15 -15.30 29.54
N ALA A 10 -11.36 -15.82 29.70
CA ALA A 10 -12.65 -15.13 29.77
C ALA A 10 -13.20 -14.43 28.49
N LEU A 11 -13.88 -15.26 27.70
CA LEU A 11 -15.07 -14.89 26.94
C LEU A 11 -16.14 -14.29 27.89
N VAL A 12 -16.29 -12.96 27.91
CA VAL A 12 -17.42 -12.28 28.55
C VAL A 12 -18.51 -12.07 27.48
N ILE A 13 -19.54 -12.89 27.53
CA ILE A 13 -20.79 -12.70 26.78
C ILE A 13 -21.65 -11.74 27.61
N THR A 14 -21.63 -10.45 27.27
CA THR A 14 -22.62 -9.49 27.78
C THR A 14 -23.86 -9.53 26.89
N ALA A 15 -24.94 -10.09 27.44
CA ALA A 15 -26.27 -10.06 26.86
C ALA A 15 -26.97 -8.73 27.16
N GLY A 16 -27.61 -8.16 26.14
CA GLY A 16 -28.84 -7.36 26.30
C GLY A 16 -28.69 -5.84 26.44
N SER A 17 -28.96 -5.12 25.34
CA SER A 17 -30.06 -4.14 25.27
C SER A 17 -30.17 -3.57 23.85
N VAL A 18 -31.15 -4.08 23.10
CA VAL A 18 -31.65 -3.45 21.88
C VAL A 18 -32.44 -2.20 22.29
N SER A 19 -31.90 -1.01 22.02
CA SER A 19 -32.69 0.22 21.98
C SER A 19 -32.78 0.67 20.53
N ALA A 20 -33.95 0.45 19.95
CA ALA A 20 -34.38 1.05 18.71
C ALA A 20 -34.76 2.52 18.98
N THR A 21 -33.99 3.46 18.47
CA THR A 21 -34.41 4.85 18.31
C THR A 21 -34.24 5.26 16.85
N ALA A 22 -35.37 5.60 16.25
CA ALA A 22 -35.53 6.09 14.90
C ALA A 22 -34.86 7.46 14.68
N GLN A 23 -34.35 7.64 13.46
CA GLN A 23 -34.11 8.86 12.69
C GLN A 23 -34.15 10.23 13.40
N THR A 24 -33.05 10.98 13.27
CA THR A 24 -33.10 12.32 12.65
C THR A 24 -31.79 12.63 11.93
N LYS A 25 -31.87 12.77 10.59
CA LYS A 25 -30.94 13.56 9.78
C LYS A 25 -30.89 14.99 10.32
N SER A 26 -29.71 15.49 10.68
CA SER A 26 -29.39 16.92 10.47
C SER A 26 -27.88 17.15 10.38
N LYS A 27 -27.53 17.69 9.23
CA LYS A 27 -26.25 18.17 8.70
C LYS A 27 -25.75 19.40 9.45
N SER A 28 -24.45 19.43 9.79
CA SER A 28 -23.59 20.63 10.00
C SER A 28 -22.28 20.16 10.68
N SER A 29 -21.30 19.61 9.96
CA SER A 29 -20.24 20.30 9.21
C SER A 29 -19.64 21.53 9.92
N GLY A 30 -18.73 21.27 10.83
CA GLY A 30 -17.76 22.25 11.28
C GLY A 30 -16.52 21.56 11.82
N LYS A 31 -15.39 21.76 11.13
CA LYS A 31 -13.99 21.76 11.63
C LYS A 31 -13.05 20.73 10.99
N ALA A 32 -11.94 21.30 10.48
CA ALA A 32 -10.67 20.69 10.08
C ALA A 32 -10.63 19.94 8.72
N VAL A 33 -10.52 20.69 7.62
CA VAL A 33 -10.01 20.18 6.34
C VAL A 33 -8.82 21.04 5.92
N SER A 34 -7.59 20.57 6.19
CA SER A 34 -6.42 21.06 5.46
C SER A 34 -5.31 20.02 5.22
N GLU A 35 -5.26 18.89 5.92
CA GLU A 35 -4.21 17.88 5.69
C GLU A 35 -4.65 16.62 4.90
N GLN A 36 -5.95 16.29 4.78
CA GLN A 36 -6.40 15.04 4.15
C GLN A 36 -6.58 15.09 2.61
N LYS A 37 -6.24 16.21 1.96
CA LYS A 37 -6.56 16.39 0.53
C LYS A 37 -5.67 15.57 -0.42
N SER A 38 -4.54 15.02 0.03
CA SER A 38 -3.65 14.22 -0.81
C SER A 38 -4.04 12.74 -0.90
N GLU A 39 -4.61 12.16 0.17
CA GLU A 39 -5.02 10.74 0.19
C GLU A 39 -6.35 10.53 -0.57
N SER A 40 -7.33 11.41 -0.31
CA SER A 40 -8.67 11.35 -0.92
C SER A 40 -8.66 11.46 -2.45
N ALA A 41 -7.63 12.09 -3.03
CA ALA A 41 -7.46 12.15 -4.48
C ALA A 41 -7.22 10.76 -5.13
N ARG A 42 -6.71 9.78 -4.38
CA ARG A 42 -6.38 8.44 -4.91
C ARG A 42 -7.62 7.64 -5.28
N TYR A 43 -8.75 7.89 -4.64
CA TYR A 43 -10.00 7.14 -4.81
C TYR A 43 -11.00 7.77 -5.78
N ARG A 44 -10.73 8.99 -6.27
CA ARG A 44 -11.55 9.73 -7.25
C ARG A 44 -11.57 9.15 -8.67
N ARG A 45 -10.93 8.01 -8.90
CA ARG A 45 -10.93 7.31 -10.19
C ARG A 45 -11.90 6.15 -10.15
N LEU A 46 -12.74 6.02 -11.17
CA LEU A 46 -13.58 4.83 -11.31
C LEU A 46 -12.68 3.59 -11.48
N PRO A 47 -13.14 2.41 -11.01
CA PRO A 47 -12.43 1.17 -11.28
C PRO A 47 -12.33 0.89 -12.79
N PRO A 48 -11.37 0.05 -13.21
CA PRO A 48 -11.21 -0.32 -14.61
C PRO A 48 -12.53 -0.82 -15.22
N TYR A 49 -12.86 -0.35 -16.42
CA TYR A 49 -14.07 -0.70 -17.19
C TYR A 49 -15.41 -0.15 -16.64
N TRP A 50 -15.47 0.39 -15.42
CA TRP A 50 -16.73 0.92 -14.85
C TRP A 50 -17.25 2.16 -15.59
N GLY A 51 -16.36 2.91 -16.24
CA GLY A 51 -16.76 4.02 -17.12
C GLY A 51 -17.53 3.61 -18.37
N LYS A 52 -17.65 2.30 -18.68
CA LYS A 52 -18.43 1.78 -19.81
C LYS A 52 -19.84 1.37 -19.43
N LEU A 53 -20.19 1.43 -18.14
CA LEU A 53 -21.48 0.95 -17.62
C LEU A 53 -22.58 2.04 -17.60
N GLU A 54 -22.31 3.21 -18.17
CA GLU A 54 -23.26 4.33 -18.23
C GLU A 54 -23.88 4.67 -16.87
N LEU A 55 -23.04 4.72 -15.84
CA LEU A 55 -23.47 5.02 -14.47
C LEU A 55 -24.00 6.45 -14.36
N ASP A 56 -25.09 6.63 -13.61
CA ASP A 56 -25.58 7.95 -13.24
C ASP A 56 -24.68 8.61 -12.18
N GLU A 57 -24.92 9.89 -11.91
CA GLU A 57 -24.06 10.67 -11.00
C GLU A 57 -24.13 10.16 -9.55
N ASP A 58 -25.31 9.69 -9.11
CA ASP A 58 -25.51 9.19 -7.75
C ASP A 58 -24.75 7.87 -7.55
N GLN A 59 -24.85 6.95 -8.52
CA GLN A 59 -24.07 5.71 -8.55
C GLN A 59 -22.57 5.97 -8.57
N ARG A 60 -22.12 7.00 -9.31
CA ARG A 60 -20.70 7.37 -9.34
C ARG A 60 -20.23 7.92 -8.00
N ALA A 61 -21.04 8.74 -7.34
CA ALA A 61 -20.76 9.25 -6.01
C ALA A 61 -20.65 8.10 -5.00
N ASP A 62 -21.61 7.17 -4.99
CA ASP A 62 -21.58 5.98 -4.13
C ASP A 62 -20.32 5.13 -4.35
N VAL A 63 -19.92 4.93 -5.62
CA VAL A 63 -18.68 4.21 -5.93
C VAL A 63 -17.45 4.91 -5.37
N TYR A 64 -17.40 6.25 -5.39
CA TYR A 64 -16.27 6.98 -4.81
C TYR A 64 -16.24 6.88 -3.29
N ASP A 65 -17.39 7.05 -2.64
CA ASP A 65 -17.51 6.97 -1.18
C ASP A 65 -17.11 5.57 -0.67
N ILE A 66 -17.63 4.51 -1.30
CA ILE A 66 -17.26 3.12 -0.99
C ILE A 66 -15.74 2.92 -1.13
N ARG A 67 -15.14 3.45 -2.19
CA ARG A 67 -13.68 3.29 -2.42
C ARG A 67 -12.84 4.05 -1.41
N GLU A 68 -13.30 5.21 -0.95
CA GLU A 68 -12.63 5.97 0.09
C GLU A 68 -12.68 5.24 1.43
N ASP A 69 -13.88 4.80 1.85
CA ASP A 69 -14.09 4.09 3.12
C ASP A 69 -13.25 2.81 3.22
N TYR A 70 -13.35 1.94 2.21
CA TYR A 70 -12.53 0.72 2.18
C TYR A 70 -11.06 1.04 1.95
N GLY A 71 -10.73 2.16 1.29
CA GLY A 71 -9.38 2.63 1.11
C GLY A 71 -8.65 2.85 2.43
N VAL A 72 -9.31 3.55 3.36
CA VAL A 72 -8.79 3.79 4.73
C VAL A 72 -8.59 2.48 5.47
N GLN A 73 -9.57 1.59 5.47
CA GLN A 73 -9.49 0.30 6.16
C GLN A 73 -8.37 -0.58 5.60
N ILE A 74 -8.23 -0.63 4.26
CA ILE A 74 -7.17 -1.38 3.60
C ILE A 74 -5.79 -0.81 3.96
N ALA A 75 -5.64 0.51 4.03
CA ALA A 75 -4.38 1.13 4.41
C ALA A 75 -3.99 0.76 5.85
N GLU A 76 -4.96 0.78 6.78
CA GLU A 76 -4.74 0.38 8.16
C GLU A 76 -4.33 -1.10 8.26
N LEU A 77 -5.04 -2.00 7.58
CA LEU A 77 -4.72 -3.42 7.55
C LEU A 77 -3.34 -3.70 6.96
N LYS A 78 -2.93 -2.98 5.91
CA LYS A 78 -1.58 -3.08 5.37
C LYS A 78 -0.52 -2.67 6.38
N ALA A 79 -0.74 -1.57 7.10
CA ALA A 79 0.18 -1.16 8.16
C ALA A 79 0.26 -2.20 9.29
N GLN A 80 -0.86 -2.85 9.63
CA GLN A 80 -0.86 -3.96 10.59
C GLN A 80 -0.06 -5.16 10.09
N ILE A 81 -0.23 -5.55 8.82
CA ILE A 81 0.52 -6.64 8.17
C ILE A 81 2.02 -6.33 8.16
N GLU A 82 2.41 -5.11 7.78
CA GLU A 82 3.82 -4.70 7.74
C GLU A 82 4.47 -4.77 9.13
N ARG A 83 3.74 -4.34 10.18
CA ARG A 83 4.23 -4.47 11.57
C ARG A 83 4.40 -5.92 11.98
N LEU A 84 3.40 -6.77 11.72
CA LEU A 84 3.47 -8.20 12.06
C LEU A 84 4.58 -8.92 11.28
N GLN A 85 4.82 -8.54 10.03
CA GLN A 85 5.93 -9.08 9.24
C GLN A 85 7.29 -8.69 9.85
N ALA A 86 7.46 -7.44 10.27
CA ALA A 86 8.67 -7.00 10.94
C ALA A 86 8.89 -7.73 12.28
N GLU A 87 7.85 -7.85 13.10
CA GLU A 87 7.91 -8.59 14.37
C GLU A 87 8.24 -10.08 14.14
N MET A 88 7.60 -10.71 13.17
CA MET A 88 7.92 -12.09 12.77
C MET A 88 9.37 -12.23 12.33
N ASP A 89 9.88 -11.30 11.51
CA ASP A 89 11.27 -11.33 11.05
C ASP A 89 12.26 -11.18 12.22
N ASP A 90 11.95 -10.32 13.20
CA ASP A 90 12.75 -10.15 14.41
C ASP A 90 12.76 -11.44 15.26
N GLU A 91 11.59 -12.05 15.49
CA GLU A 91 11.47 -13.32 16.20
C GLU A 91 12.22 -14.47 15.50
N LEU A 92 12.16 -14.50 14.16
CA LEU A 92 12.91 -15.47 13.36
C LEU A 92 14.42 -15.25 13.43
N ASP A 93 14.88 -14.00 13.46
CA ASP A 93 16.29 -13.71 13.65
C ASP A 93 16.73 -14.15 15.05
N ASP A 94 15.90 -14.00 16.09
CA ASP A 94 16.24 -14.36 17.47
C ASP A 94 16.42 -15.85 17.76
N VAL A 95 15.86 -16.73 16.93
CA VAL A 95 16.17 -18.17 17.03
C VAL A 95 17.54 -18.54 16.45
N LEU A 96 18.22 -17.63 15.76
CA LEU A 96 19.51 -17.87 15.15
C LEU A 96 20.68 -17.66 16.12
N THR A 97 21.72 -18.47 15.95
CA THR A 97 23.01 -18.25 16.63
C THR A 97 23.73 -17.03 16.05
N SER A 98 24.68 -16.47 16.80
CA SER A 98 25.47 -15.30 16.37
C SER A 98 26.20 -15.53 15.03
N SER A 99 26.73 -16.74 14.81
CA SER A 99 27.39 -17.10 13.55
C SER A 99 26.40 -17.15 12.37
N GLN A 100 25.20 -17.66 12.60
CA GLN A 100 24.11 -17.69 11.60
C GLN A 100 23.60 -16.29 11.29
N LYS A 101 23.41 -15.41 12.29
CA LYS A 101 23.05 -13.99 12.08
C LYS A 101 24.09 -13.29 11.20
N SER A 102 25.38 -13.51 11.45
CA SER A 102 26.47 -12.95 10.62
C SER A 102 26.44 -13.45 9.18
N ALA A 103 26.20 -14.75 8.97
CA ALA A 103 26.06 -15.33 7.65
C ALA A 103 24.83 -14.76 6.91
N LEU A 104 23.69 -14.64 7.59
CA LEU A 104 22.47 -14.08 7.04
C LEU A 104 22.64 -12.61 6.61
N ALA A 105 23.30 -11.78 7.43
CA ALA A 105 23.62 -10.39 7.09
C ALA A 105 24.47 -10.28 5.82
N LYS A 106 25.49 -11.15 5.67
CA LYS A 106 26.33 -11.19 4.46
C LYS A 106 25.49 -11.53 3.22
N LEU A 107 24.59 -12.52 3.32
CA LEU A 107 23.69 -12.91 2.23
C LEU A 107 22.70 -11.79 1.86
N ARG A 108 22.11 -11.11 2.84
CA ARG A 108 21.23 -9.95 2.61
C ARG A 108 21.98 -8.81 1.89
N SER A 109 23.24 -8.56 2.27
CA SER A 109 24.07 -7.49 1.69
C SER A 109 24.57 -7.76 0.25
N SER A 110 24.78 -9.02 -0.13
CA SER A 110 25.21 -9.35 -1.49
C SER A 110 24.07 -9.22 -2.50
N ARG A 111 22.83 -9.58 -2.10
CA ARG A 111 21.64 -9.43 -2.93
C ARG A 111 21.34 -7.98 -3.29
N THR A 112 21.46 -7.06 -2.33
CA THR A 112 21.20 -5.62 -2.56
C THR A 112 22.24 -4.96 -3.46
N LYS A 113 23.49 -5.45 -3.45
CA LYS A 113 24.53 -4.97 -4.38
C LYS A 113 24.30 -5.47 -5.80
N ALA A 114 23.86 -6.73 -5.95
CA ALA A 114 23.57 -7.29 -7.27
C ALA A 114 22.42 -6.56 -7.98
N THR A 115 21.34 -6.20 -7.26
CA THR A 115 20.21 -5.47 -7.86
C THR A 115 20.59 -4.05 -8.28
N LYS A 116 21.44 -3.35 -7.51
CA LYS A 116 21.88 -1.99 -7.86
C LYS A 116 22.78 -1.95 -9.09
N ALA A 117 23.65 -2.94 -9.28
CA ALA A 117 24.50 -3.02 -10.46
C ALA A 117 23.68 -3.23 -11.75
N SER A 118 22.62 -4.05 -11.68
CA SER A 118 21.74 -4.29 -12.82
C SER A 118 20.90 -3.06 -13.20
N ASP A 119 20.43 -2.30 -12.21
CA ASP A 119 19.67 -1.05 -12.45
C ASP A 119 20.54 0.08 -13.04
N GLU A 120 21.86 0.04 -12.84
CA GLU A 120 22.81 1.02 -13.39
C GLU A 120 23.20 0.71 -14.85
N GLU A 121 23.40 -0.56 -15.22
CA GLU A 121 23.65 -0.95 -16.61
C GLU A 121 22.45 -0.64 -17.53
N GLU A 122 21.22 -0.85 -17.07
CA GLU A 122 20.01 -0.57 -17.87
C GLU A 122 19.77 0.94 -18.12
N LYS A 123 20.29 1.80 -17.21
CA LYS A 123 20.26 3.26 -17.37
C LYS A 123 21.31 3.81 -18.33
N GLU A 124 22.47 3.15 -18.47
CA GLU A 124 23.49 3.58 -19.44
C GLU A 124 23.11 3.23 -20.89
N ASP A 125 22.47 2.08 -21.11
CA ASP A 125 22.09 1.63 -22.46
C ASP A 125 20.90 2.44 -23.03
N SER A 126 19.94 2.83 -22.17
CA SER A 126 18.79 3.68 -22.57
C SER A 126 19.19 5.12 -22.95
N LYS A 127 20.28 5.66 -22.37
CA LYS A 127 20.79 7.00 -22.71
C LYS A 127 21.56 7.03 -24.05
N THR A 128 22.17 5.92 -24.43
CA THR A 128 22.92 5.79 -25.69
C THR A 128 21.98 5.59 -26.90
N SER A 129 20.86 4.88 -26.71
CA SER A 129 19.80 4.68 -27.71
C SER A 129 19.05 5.98 -28.08
N SER A 130 18.74 6.82 -27.10
CA SER A 130 18.06 8.11 -27.30
C SER A 130 18.87 9.10 -28.13
N ARG A 131 20.18 9.21 -27.89
CA ARG A 131 21.09 10.12 -28.63
C ARG A 131 21.31 9.74 -30.10
N ARG A 132 21.18 8.45 -30.45
CA ARG A 132 21.40 7.93 -31.81
C ARG A 132 20.17 8.07 -32.72
N SER A 133 18.98 8.26 -32.13
CA SER A 133 17.73 8.44 -32.87
C SER A 133 17.47 9.90 -33.28
N SER A 134 17.96 10.87 -32.50
CA SER A 134 17.83 12.30 -32.80
C SER A 134 18.77 12.82 -33.91
N SER A 135 19.83 12.09 -34.27
CA SER A 135 20.77 12.49 -35.34
C SER A 135 20.39 11.98 -36.74
N ARG A 136 19.43 11.05 -36.84
CA ARG A 136 19.01 10.45 -38.12
C ARG A 136 17.92 11.24 -38.85
N THR A 137 17.15 12.07 -38.15
CA THR A 137 16.01 12.81 -38.72
C THR A 137 16.39 14.11 -39.43
N ARG A 138 17.62 14.63 -39.25
CA ARG A 138 18.08 15.86 -39.96
C ARG A 138 18.60 15.61 -41.37
N ARG A 139 18.85 14.36 -41.78
CA ARG A 139 19.52 14.03 -43.06
C ARG A 139 18.59 13.76 -44.25
N THR A 140 17.27 13.78 -44.06
CA THR A 140 16.28 13.44 -45.10
C THR A 140 15.42 14.62 -45.55
N ALA A 141 15.65 15.84 -45.05
CA ALA A 141 14.88 17.04 -45.39
C ALA A 141 15.65 18.01 -46.31
N SER A 142 16.42 17.48 -47.27
CA SER A 142 17.04 18.28 -48.31
C SER A 142 17.03 17.50 -49.62
N LYS A 143 15.88 17.51 -50.30
CA LYS A 143 15.81 17.30 -51.75
C LYS A 143 14.58 18.00 -52.31
#